data_AF-A0A6M0MAE4-F1
#
_entry.id   AF-A0A6M0MAE4-F1
#
_cell.length_a   1.000
_cell.length_b   1.000
_cell.length_c   1.000
_cell.angle_alpha   90.00
_cell.angle_beta   90.00
_cell.angle_gamma   90.00
#
_symmetry.space_group_name_H-M   'P 1'
#
loop_
_entity.id
_entity.type
_entity.pdbx_description
1 polymer ?
#
loop_
_entity_poly.entity_id
_entity_poly.type
_entity_poly.pdbx_seq_one_letter_code
_entity_poly.pdbx_strand_id
1 'polypeptide(L)'
;MDLLKTLKLKIENSKFDKIEIQSIGYETFYNNRDGKLIIIYDDQIVQDQTYKESINQTAKEIRDKIKKFSDYNLWNTYLLILVSKNPLSEKYYYVERDVRNLRKYVLQSEDDILRVPFINVIENVKEGHESNNNIYHPSSELSELYTIFKDNKEKNKKLSMGQIRKILEEIEFFDVEREKSDKNRTSKD
;
A
#
# COMPACT_ATOMS: atom_id res chain seq x y z
N MET A 1 -20.60 7.23 -18.44
CA MET A 1 -20.66 6.70 -17.06
C MET A 1 -19.93 7.70 -16.17
N ASP A 2 -20.38 7.91 -14.93
CA ASP A 2 -19.73 8.84 -14.00
C ASP A 2 -18.49 8.18 -13.38
N LEU A 3 -17.31 8.78 -13.60
CA LEU A 3 -16.02 8.24 -13.16
C LEU A 3 -15.97 8.03 -11.65
N LEU A 4 -16.52 8.97 -10.88
CA LEU A 4 -16.56 8.88 -9.42
C LEU A 4 -17.38 7.68 -8.97
N LYS A 5 -18.55 7.49 -9.58
CA LYS A 5 -19.42 6.35 -9.30
C LYS A 5 -18.74 5.02 -9.63
N THR A 6 -18.08 4.93 -10.79
CA THR A 6 -17.35 3.72 -11.18
C THR A 6 -16.19 3.43 -10.23
N LEU A 7 -15.45 4.46 -9.80
CA LEU A 7 -14.36 4.32 -8.85
C LEU A 7 -14.85 3.79 -7.49
N LYS A 8 -15.92 4.38 -6.94
CA LYS A 8 -16.50 3.96 -5.66
C LYS A 8 -16.94 2.50 -5.69
N LEU A 9 -17.66 2.09 -6.74
CA LEU A 9 -18.08 0.70 -6.92
C LEU A 9 -16.87 -0.26 -6.90
N LYS A 10 -15.78 0.08 -7.58
CA LYS A 10 -14.58 -0.76 -7.59
C LYS A 10 -13.87 -0.80 -6.24
N ILE A 11 -13.83 0.31 -5.50
CA ILE A 11 -13.25 0.36 -4.14
C ILE A 11 -14.04 -0.56 -3.21
N GLU A 12 -15.37 -0.46 -3.23
CA GLU A 12 -16.27 -1.28 -2.40
C GLU A 12 -16.12 -2.77 -2.74
N ASN A 13 -16.12 -3.12 -4.03
CA ASN A 13 -15.89 -4.50 -4.49
C ASN A 13 -14.50 -5.03 -4.09
N SER A 14 -13.54 -4.13 -3.84
CA SER A 14 -12.19 -4.48 -3.37
C SER A 14 -12.08 -4.59 -1.84
N LYS A 15 -13.21 -4.69 -1.14
CA LYS A 15 -13.29 -4.90 0.32
C LYS A 15 -12.72 -3.74 1.13
N PHE A 16 -12.89 -2.52 0.63
CA PHE A 16 -12.63 -1.32 1.41
C PHE A 16 -13.93 -0.81 2.01
N ASP A 17 -13.92 -0.61 3.31
CA ASP A 17 -15.07 -0.05 4.04
C ASP A 17 -15.00 1.47 4.00
N LYS A 18 -16.13 2.12 3.74
CA LYS A 18 -16.22 3.58 3.89
C LYS A 18 -16.08 3.95 5.35
N ILE A 19 -15.17 4.87 5.65
CA ILE A 19 -14.93 5.39 6.99
C ILE A 19 -15.02 6.91 6.99
N GLU A 20 -15.23 7.50 8.16
CA GLU A 20 -15.24 8.95 8.34
C GLU A 20 -14.03 9.39 9.17
N ILE A 21 -13.20 10.24 8.58
CA ILE A 21 -12.13 10.95 9.29
C ILE A 21 -12.44 12.44 9.19
N GLN A 22 -13.17 12.97 10.18
CA GLN A 22 -13.75 14.34 10.17
C GLN A 22 -12.75 15.43 9.78
N SER A 23 -11.48 15.30 10.14
CA SER A 23 -10.46 16.32 9.84
C SER A 23 -10.00 16.34 8.37
N ILE A 24 -10.16 15.23 7.63
CA ILE A 24 -9.65 15.11 6.25
C ILE A 24 -10.53 15.89 5.28
N GLY A 25 -11.86 15.82 5.43
CA GLY A 25 -12.82 16.56 4.59
C GLY A 25 -13.07 15.95 3.21
N TYR A 26 -12.63 14.71 2.99
CA TYR A 26 -12.79 13.98 1.74
C TYR A 26 -13.33 12.57 2.02
N GLU A 27 -13.93 11.92 1.02
CA GLU A 27 -14.39 10.55 1.18
C GLU A 27 -13.21 9.60 1.38
N THR A 28 -13.27 8.85 2.47
CA THR A 28 -12.19 7.96 2.91
C THR A 28 -12.67 6.52 3.01
N PHE A 29 -11.80 5.60 2.59
CA PHE A 29 -12.08 4.17 2.62
C PHE A 29 -10.88 3.43 3.21
N TYR A 30 -11.12 2.44 4.04
CA TYR A 30 -10.08 1.69 4.71
C TYR A 30 -10.29 0.19 4.54
N ASN A 31 -9.20 -0.52 4.24
CA ASN A 31 -9.20 -1.97 4.20
C ASN A 31 -8.52 -2.51 5.46
N ASN A 32 -9.33 -3.05 6.36
CA ASN A 32 -8.87 -3.60 7.64
C ASN A 32 -7.92 -4.80 7.48
N ARG A 33 -7.97 -5.52 6.34
CA ARG A 33 -7.14 -6.71 6.09
C ARG A 33 -5.70 -6.35 5.74
N ASP A 34 -5.50 -5.32 4.94
CA ASP A 34 -4.18 -4.95 4.41
C ASP A 34 -3.68 -3.56 4.85
N GLY A 35 -4.48 -2.87 5.66
CA GLY A 35 -4.17 -1.58 6.27
C GLY A 35 -4.06 -0.43 5.27
N LYS A 36 -4.65 -0.55 4.08
CA LYS A 36 -4.65 0.51 3.07
C LYS A 36 -5.74 1.53 3.36
N LEU A 37 -5.37 2.80 3.30
CA LEU A 37 -6.26 3.95 3.39
C LEU A 37 -6.34 4.63 2.02
N ILE A 38 -7.55 4.80 1.50
CA ILE A 38 -7.85 5.50 0.27
C ILE A 38 -8.56 6.80 0.62
N ILE A 39 -8.16 7.88 -0.06
CA ILE A 39 -8.79 9.19 0.05
C ILE A 39 -9.13 9.66 -1.35
N ILE A 40 -10.40 9.96 -1.60
CA ILE A 40 -10.88 10.43 -2.89
C ILE A 40 -10.87 11.96 -2.90
N TYR A 41 -10.05 12.53 -3.76
CA TYR A 41 -9.99 13.96 -4.04
C TYR A 41 -10.76 14.24 -5.34
N ASP A 42 -11.97 14.81 -5.19
CA ASP A 42 -12.93 15.06 -6.28
C ASP A 42 -13.26 16.56 -6.44
N ASP A 43 -12.44 17.45 -5.87
CA ASP A 43 -12.59 18.86 -6.18
C ASP A 43 -12.30 19.02 -7.68
N GLN A 44 -13.23 19.59 -8.43
CA GLN A 44 -13.08 19.78 -9.87
C GLN A 44 -11.83 20.62 -10.16
N ILE A 45 -10.75 19.94 -10.54
CA ILE A 45 -9.47 20.58 -10.77
C ILE A 45 -9.54 21.28 -12.13
N VAL A 46 -9.65 22.60 -12.10
CA VAL A 46 -9.44 23.44 -13.28
C VAL A 46 -7.95 23.44 -13.60
N GLN A 47 -7.63 23.13 -14.85
CA GLN A 47 -6.26 22.90 -15.28
C GLN A 47 -5.63 24.19 -15.78
N ASP A 48 -5.18 25.01 -14.84
CA ASP A 48 -4.32 26.16 -15.10
C ASP A 48 -2.87 25.88 -14.67
N GLN A 49 -1.97 26.84 -14.75
CA GLN A 49 -0.55 26.64 -14.38
C GLN A 49 -0.34 26.32 -12.88
N THR A 50 -1.33 26.58 -12.02
CA THR A 50 -1.23 26.51 -10.56
C THR A 50 -1.72 25.19 -9.97
N TYR A 51 -2.45 24.38 -10.76
CA TYR A 51 -3.10 23.16 -10.28
C TYR A 51 -2.15 22.18 -9.56
N LYS A 52 -0.91 22.06 -10.05
CA LYS A 52 0.10 21.15 -9.49
C LYS A 52 0.45 21.52 -8.05
N GLU A 53 0.66 22.81 -7.81
CA GLU A 53 1.03 23.32 -6.49
C GLU A 53 -0.14 23.14 -5.53
N SER A 54 -1.36 23.41 -6.01
CA SER A 54 -2.59 23.17 -5.26
C SER A 54 -2.75 21.70 -4.85
N ILE A 55 -2.67 20.75 -5.78
CA ILE A 55 -2.77 19.31 -5.48
C ILE A 55 -1.70 18.88 -4.46
N ASN A 56 -0.46 19.34 -4.64
CA ASN A 56 0.63 18.99 -3.75
C ASN A 56 0.44 19.60 -2.35
N GLN A 57 -0.07 20.82 -2.25
CA GLN A 57 -0.39 21.48 -1.00
C GLN A 57 -1.53 20.75 -0.28
N THR A 58 -2.62 20.43 -0.97
CA THR A 58 -3.72 19.61 -0.44
C THR A 58 -3.22 18.24 0.02
N ALA A 59 -2.40 17.55 -0.77
CA ALA A 59 -1.83 16.25 -0.40
C ALA A 59 -0.95 16.34 0.86
N LYS A 60 -0.23 17.45 1.04
CA LYS A 60 0.57 17.73 2.24
C LYS A 60 -0.33 17.96 3.45
N GLU A 61 -1.39 18.73 3.31
CA GLU A 61 -2.35 18.99 4.38
C GLU A 61 -3.06 17.72 4.84
N ILE A 62 -3.52 16.89 3.89
CA ILE A 62 -4.12 15.58 4.20
C ILE A 62 -3.10 14.70 4.93
N ARG A 63 -1.84 14.63 4.46
CA ARG A 63 -0.77 13.90 5.13
C ARG A 63 -0.56 14.36 6.57
N ASP A 64 -0.53 15.66 6.82
CA ASP A 64 -0.32 16.22 8.15
C ASP A 64 -1.52 16.02 9.07
N LYS A 65 -2.73 15.88 8.52
CA LYS A 65 -3.93 15.45 9.26
C LYS A 65 -3.83 13.96 9.63
N ILE A 66 -3.48 13.08 8.70
CA ILE A 66 -3.37 11.62 8.96
C ILE A 66 -2.31 11.31 10.01
N LYS A 67 -1.18 12.04 10.02
CA LYS A 67 -0.11 11.90 11.04
C LYS A 67 -0.61 11.97 12.49
N LYS A 68 -1.76 12.62 12.73
CA LYS A 68 -2.34 12.77 14.06
C LYS A 68 -3.08 11.52 14.53
N PHE A 69 -3.29 10.54 13.65
CA PHE A 69 -3.99 9.29 13.95
C PHE A 69 -2.99 8.13 13.97
N SER A 70 -2.95 7.39 15.08
CA SER A 70 -2.07 6.21 15.24
C SER A 70 -2.47 5.03 14.37
N ASP A 71 -3.74 4.97 13.98
CA ASP A 71 -4.36 3.77 13.42
C ASP A 71 -4.11 3.64 11.91
N TYR A 72 -3.63 4.71 11.28
CA TYR A 72 -3.41 4.77 9.83
C TYR A 72 -1.94 4.89 9.49
N ASN A 73 -1.45 3.98 8.66
CA ASN A 73 -0.10 4.01 8.15
C ASN A 73 0.00 4.92 6.91
N LEU A 74 0.75 6.03 7.03
CA LEU A 74 1.02 6.95 5.91
C LEU A 74 1.60 6.27 4.68
N TRP A 75 2.43 5.23 4.85
CA TRP A 75 3.01 4.48 3.75
C TRP A 75 1.97 3.65 2.98
N ASN A 76 0.85 3.34 3.62
CA ASN A 76 -0.29 2.65 3.03
C ASN A 76 -1.46 3.59 2.75
N THR A 77 -1.21 4.91 2.72
CA THR A 77 -2.24 5.89 2.35
C THR A 77 -2.08 6.35 0.90
N TYR A 78 -3.19 6.34 0.17
CA TYR A 78 -3.27 6.66 -1.25
C TYR A 78 -4.29 7.77 -1.49
N LEU A 79 -3.88 8.80 -2.22
CA LEU A 79 -4.73 9.88 -2.67
C LEU A 79 -5.13 9.62 -4.13
N LEU A 80 -6.42 9.40 -4.38
CA LEU A 80 -6.98 9.22 -5.72
C LEU A 80 -7.56 10.56 -6.17
N ILE A 81 -6.98 11.13 -7.20
CA ILE A 81 -7.28 12.48 -7.69
C ILE A 81 -8.11 12.35 -8.95
N LEU A 82 -9.38 12.73 -8.89
CA LEU A 82 -10.23 12.79 -10.07
C LEU A 82 -9.97 14.10 -10.80
N VAL A 83 -9.78 14.01 -12.10
CA VAL A 83 -9.57 15.18 -12.96
C VAL A 83 -10.53 15.10 -14.14
N SER A 84 -11.24 16.19 -14.40
CA SER A 84 -12.04 16.34 -15.61
C SER A 84 -11.19 16.08 -16.85
N LYS A 85 -11.76 15.44 -17.88
CA LYS A 85 -11.05 15.11 -19.13
C LYS A 85 -10.26 16.31 -19.63
N ASN A 86 -8.94 16.14 -19.74
CA ASN A 86 -8.05 17.17 -20.23
C ASN A 86 -8.16 17.29 -21.76
N PRO A 87 -8.39 18.49 -22.31
CA PRO A 87 -8.18 18.71 -23.75
C PRO A 87 -6.69 18.68 -24.14
N LEU A 88 -5.78 18.94 -23.20
CA LEU A 88 -4.33 18.85 -23.40
C LEU A 88 -3.89 17.40 -23.14
N SER A 89 -3.22 16.74 -24.08
CA SER A 89 -2.83 15.33 -23.96
C SER A 89 -1.70 15.08 -22.95
N GLU A 90 -1.49 15.97 -21.99
CA GLU A 90 -0.34 15.93 -21.11
C GLU A 90 -0.55 14.88 -20.01
N LYS A 91 0.38 13.93 -19.93
CA LYS A 91 0.28 12.81 -19.00
C LYS A 91 0.66 13.28 -17.59
N TYR A 92 -0.25 13.11 -16.62
CA TYR A 92 -0.14 13.54 -15.21
C TYR A 92 0.92 12.83 -14.36
N TYR A 93 1.84 12.09 -14.99
CA TYR A 93 2.87 11.33 -14.31
C TYR A 93 3.71 12.19 -13.34
N TYR A 94 3.89 13.48 -13.62
CA TYR A 94 4.66 14.36 -12.74
C TYR A 94 4.00 14.60 -11.37
N VAL A 95 2.67 14.63 -11.30
CA VAL A 95 1.94 14.77 -10.03
C VAL A 95 2.07 13.48 -9.20
N GLU A 96 1.96 12.33 -9.86
CA GLU A 96 2.12 11.01 -9.22
C GLU A 96 3.55 10.77 -8.70
N ARG A 97 4.57 11.29 -9.41
CA ARG A 97 5.99 11.10 -9.07
C ARG A 97 6.52 11.98 -7.93
N ASP A 98 5.77 12.99 -7.46
CA ASP A 98 6.20 13.79 -6.31
C ASP A 98 5.99 13.03 -4.99
N VAL A 99 7.05 12.32 -4.58
CA VAL A 99 7.12 11.42 -3.41
C VAL A 99 7.15 12.12 -2.05
N ARG A 100 7.24 13.46 -2.00
CA ARG A 100 7.37 14.20 -0.72
C ARG A 100 6.09 14.19 0.11
N ASN A 101 4.95 13.89 -0.52
CA ASN A 101 3.60 13.94 0.06
C ASN A 101 2.99 12.53 0.17
N LEU A 102 1.74 12.35 -0.26
CA LEU A 102 1.06 11.05 -0.34
C LEU A 102 1.34 10.36 -1.68
N ARG A 103 1.23 9.03 -1.70
CA ARG A 103 1.16 8.28 -2.96
C ARG A 103 -0.11 8.69 -3.69
N LYS A 104 0.03 9.11 -4.94
CA LYS A 104 -1.04 9.71 -5.72
C LYS A 104 -1.32 8.88 -6.97
N TYR A 105 -2.59 8.74 -7.31
CA TYR A 105 -3.05 8.28 -8.62
C TYR A 105 -3.95 9.34 -9.21
N VAL A 106 -3.63 9.81 -10.41
CA VAL A 106 -4.46 10.77 -11.12
C VAL A 106 -5.34 10.00 -12.10
N LEU A 107 -6.66 10.18 -12.01
CA LEU A 107 -7.67 9.40 -12.70
C LEU A 107 -8.50 10.31 -13.62
N GLN A 108 -8.51 10.02 -14.92
CA GLN A 108 -9.28 10.78 -15.92
C GLN A 108 -10.28 9.92 -16.69
N SER A 109 -10.05 8.62 -16.65
CA SER A 109 -10.81 7.61 -17.37
C SER A 109 -10.94 6.35 -16.53
N GLU A 110 -11.84 5.46 -16.92
CA GLU A 110 -11.99 4.17 -16.25
C GLU A 110 -10.74 3.30 -16.37
N ASP A 111 -9.98 3.44 -17.46
CA ASP A 111 -8.70 2.75 -17.68
C ASP A 111 -7.65 3.16 -16.65
N ASP A 112 -7.68 4.41 -16.18
CA ASP A 112 -6.78 4.87 -15.12
C ASP A 112 -7.04 4.15 -13.80
N ILE A 113 -8.29 3.77 -13.53
CA ILE A 113 -8.63 2.99 -12.34
C ILE A 113 -7.93 1.63 -12.39
N LEU A 114 -7.75 1.06 -13.59
CA LEU A 114 -7.07 -0.23 -13.75
C LEU A 114 -5.60 -0.20 -13.34
N ARG A 115 -4.98 1.00 -13.35
CA ARG A 115 -3.59 1.20 -12.88
C ARG A 115 -3.46 1.12 -11.36
N VAL A 116 -4.56 1.19 -10.61
CA VAL A 116 -4.54 1.13 -9.14
C VAL A 116 -4.61 -0.34 -8.71
N PRO A 117 -3.48 -0.95 -8.29
CA PRO A 117 -3.36 -2.41 -8.22
C PRO A 117 -4.23 -3.07 -7.14
N PHE A 118 -4.72 -2.29 -6.17
CA PHE A 118 -5.51 -2.78 -5.03
C PHE A 118 -7.02 -2.52 -5.16
N ILE A 119 -7.47 -1.81 -6.21
CA ILE A 119 -8.89 -1.53 -6.49
C ILE A 119 -9.42 -2.43 -7.61
N ASN A 120 -8.53 -3.18 -8.23
CA ASN A 120 -8.76 -3.86 -9.49
C ASN A 120 -8.39 -5.35 -9.39
N VAL A 121 -8.50 -5.90 -8.18
CA VAL A 121 -8.38 -7.32 -7.93
C VAL A 121 -9.61 -7.96 -8.56
N ILE A 122 -9.50 -8.31 -9.84
CA ILE A 122 -10.51 -9.14 -10.48
C ILE A 122 -10.58 -10.39 -9.61
N GLU A 123 -11.78 -10.77 -9.16
CA GLU A 123 -12.09 -12.08 -8.56
C GLU A 123 -11.93 -13.21 -9.60
N ASN A 124 -10.92 -13.12 -10.47
CA ASN A 124 -10.49 -14.13 -11.43
C ASN A 124 -9.42 -15.05 -10.83
N VAL A 125 -9.32 -15.13 -9.49
CA VAL A 125 -8.98 -16.43 -8.91
C VAL A 125 -10.28 -17.22 -8.99
N LYS A 126 -10.43 -17.95 -10.09
CA LYS A 126 -11.38 -19.06 -10.19
C LYS A 126 -11.40 -19.76 -8.83
N GLU A 127 -12.59 -19.92 -8.27
CA GLU A 127 -12.92 -21.15 -7.55
C GLU A 127 -12.44 -22.32 -8.44
N GLY A 128 -11.25 -22.85 -8.17
CA GLY A 128 -10.52 -23.63 -9.18
C GLY A 128 -9.00 -23.70 -9.02
N HIS A 129 -8.42 -23.06 -8.02
CA HIS A 129 -7.41 -23.78 -7.25
C HIS A 129 -8.08 -24.17 -5.96
N GLU A 130 -8.19 -25.48 -5.75
CA GLU A 130 -8.26 -26.03 -4.41
C GLU A 130 -7.37 -25.16 -3.53
N SER A 131 -7.99 -24.48 -2.57
CA SER A 131 -7.31 -24.19 -1.33
C SER A 131 -6.86 -25.56 -0.81
N ASN A 132 -5.69 -26.01 -1.27
CA ASN A 132 -4.73 -26.55 -0.35
C ASN A 132 -4.68 -25.49 0.75
N ASN A 133 -5.40 -25.79 1.83
CA ASN A 133 -5.15 -25.23 3.13
C ASN A 133 -3.71 -25.61 3.49
N ASN A 134 -2.74 -25.05 2.77
CA ASN A 134 -1.49 -24.68 3.37
C ASN A 134 -1.89 -23.50 4.26
N ILE A 135 -2.46 -23.86 5.42
CA ILE A 135 -2.30 -23.08 6.63
C ILE A 135 -0.81 -22.77 6.62
N TYR A 136 -0.48 -21.52 6.29
CA TYR A 136 0.90 -21.08 6.35
C TYR A 136 1.26 -21.17 7.82
N HIS A 137 1.87 -22.29 8.18
CA HIS A 137 2.57 -22.42 9.42
C HIS A 137 3.92 -21.74 9.16
N PRO A 138 4.16 -20.54 9.72
CA PRO A 138 5.49 -19.99 9.68
C PRO A 138 6.42 -21.06 10.25
N SER A 139 7.62 -21.18 9.67
CA SER A 139 8.62 -22.06 10.24
C SER A 139 8.85 -21.68 11.72
N SER A 140 9.32 -22.63 12.52
CA SER A 140 9.63 -22.42 13.94
C SER A 140 10.44 -21.14 14.14
N GLU A 141 11.42 -20.91 13.28
CA GLU A 141 12.35 -19.78 13.34
C GLU A 141 11.64 -18.45 13.05
N LEU A 142 10.70 -18.42 12.08
CA LEU A 142 9.93 -17.21 11.76
C LEU A 142 8.93 -16.85 12.87
N SER A 143 8.33 -17.87 13.50
CA SER A 143 7.41 -17.68 14.63
C SER A 143 8.14 -17.13 15.85
N GLU A 144 9.35 -17.65 16.10
CA GLU A 144 10.22 -17.19 17.19
C GLU A 144 10.74 -15.77 16.94
N LEU A 145 11.20 -15.46 15.72
CA LEU A 145 11.62 -14.11 15.33
C LEU A 145 10.50 -13.08 15.50
N TYR A 146 9.27 -13.42 15.09
CA TYR A 146 8.10 -12.56 15.27
C TYR A 146 7.83 -12.25 16.74
N THR A 147 7.90 -13.27 17.60
CA THR A 147 7.70 -13.12 19.05
C THR A 147 8.75 -12.19 19.66
N ILE A 148 10.03 -12.39 19.31
CA ILE A 148 11.14 -11.55 19.79
C ILE A 148 10.94 -10.08 19.35
N PHE A 149 10.54 -9.82 18.11
CA PHE A 149 10.31 -8.46 17.64
C PHE A 149 9.07 -7.81 18.25
N LYS A 150 8.01 -8.58 18.47
CA LYS A 150 6.80 -8.11 19.14
C LYS A 150 7.12 -7.67 20.58
N ASP A 151 7.83 -8.50 21.35
CA ASP A 151 8.22 -8.20 22.72
C ASP A 151 9.14 -6.96 22.82
N ASN A 152 10.04 -6.77 21.86
CA ASN A 152 10.91 -5.59 21.82
C ASN A 152 10.15 -4.31 21.46
N LYS A 153 9.14 -4.41 20.59
CA LYS A 153 8.24 -3.29 20.27
C LYS A 153 7.41 -2.87 21.48
N GLU A 154 6.86 -3.82 22.22
CA GLU A 154 6.12 -3.55 23.47
C GLU A 154 7.00 -2.88 24.54
N LYS A 155 8.29 -3.19 24.55
CA LYS A 155 9.29 -2.57 25.43
C LYS A 155 9.84 -1.22 24.91
N ASN A 156 9.34 -0.69 23.78
CA ASN A 156 9.84 0.52 23.10
C ASN A 156 11.37 0.54 22.90
N LYS A 157 12.01 -0.63 22.78
CA LYS A 157 13.47 -0.75 22.68
C LYS A 157 13.87 -1.03 21.25
N LYS A 158 14.50 -0.06 20.60
CA LYS A 158 15.08 -0.25 19.27
C LYS A 158 16.27 -1.21 19.36
N LEU A 159 16.23 -2.31 18.62
CA LEU A 159 17.35 -3.23 18.51
C LEU A 159 18.45 -2.62 17.62
N SER A 160 19.70 -2.73 18.07
CA SER A 160 20.86 -2.41 17.26
C SER A 160 21.13 -3.53 16.23
N MET A 161 21.87 -3.22 15.17
CA MET A 161 22.26 -4.24 14.17
C MET A 161 23.04 -5.40 14.79
N GLY A 162 23.84 -5.16 15.83
CA GLY A 162 24.54 -6.23 16.54
C GLY A 162 23.59 -7.15 17.30
N GLN A 163 22.53 -6.61 17.91
CA GLN A 163 21.51 -7.40 18.59
C GLN A 163 20.69 -8.22 17.60
N ILE A 164 20.33 -7.64 16.45
CA ILE A 164 19.61 -8.34 15.39
C ILE A 164 20.45 -9.52 14.86
N ARG A 165 21.74 -9.31 14.61
CA ARG A 165 22.63 -10.40 14.17
C ARG A 165 22.71 -11.54 15.18
N LYS A 166 22.88 -11.21 16.46
CA LYS A 166 22.92 -12.21 17.54
C LYS A 166 21.62 -13.03 17.61
N ILE A 167 20.47 -12.38 17.49
CA ILE A 167 19.16 -13.06 17.46
C ILE A 167 19.07 -14.00 16.26
N LEU A 168 19.51 -13.57 15.07
CA LEU A 168 19.46 -14.39 13.86
C LEU A 168 20.43 -15.58 13.92
N GLU A 169 21.58 -15.42 14.60
CA GLU A 169 22.52 -16.51 14.89
C GLU A 169 21.95 -17.50 15.92
N GLU A 170 21.33 -17.00 17.00
CA GLU A 170 20.75 -17.83 18.08
C GLU A 170 19.59 -18.71 17.62
N ILE A 171 18.77 -18.23 16.67
CA ILE A 171 17.68 -19.02 16.09
C ILE A 171 18.10 -19.83 14.87
N GLU A 172 19.42 -19.92 14.61
CA GLU A 172 20.00 -20.63 13.45
C GLU A 172 19.34 -20.23 12.11
N PHE A 173 18.90 -18.98 11.98
CA PHE A 173 18.13 -18.51 10.82
C PHE A 173 18.90 -18.67 9.50
N PHE A 174 20.23 -18.65 9.59
CA PHE A 174 21.15 -18.85 8.48
C PHE A 174 21.86 -20.19 8.64
N ASP A 175 21.19 -21.28 8.30
CA ASP A 175 21.86 -22.57 8.07
C ASP A 175 22.94 -22.41 6.99
N VAL A 176 24.21 -22.47 7.43
CA VAL A 176 25.42 -22.39 6.60
C VAL A 176 25.52 -23.58 5.61
N GLU A 177 24.65 -24.59 5.71
CA GLU A 177 24.69 -25.77 4.85
C GLU A 177 23.87 -25.68 3.55
N ARG A 178 22.96 -24.71 3.39
CA ARG A 178 22.18 -24.60 2.14
C ARG A 178 23.00 -24.12 0.94
N GLU A 179 24.07 -23.34 1.15
CA GLU A 179 24.94 -22.85 0.07
C GLU A 179 25.83 -23.93 -0.58
N LYS A 180 26.03 -25.09 0.06
CA LYS A 180 26.81 -26.20 -0.52
C LYS A 180 26.00 -27.12 -1.42
N SER A 181 24.66 -27.13 -1.27
CA SER A 181 23.79 -27.99 -2.07
C SER A 181 23.53 -27.46 -3.49
N ASP A 182 23.57 -26.14 -3.68
CA ASP A 182 23.38 -25.52 -5.00
C ASP A 182 24.66 -25.50 -5.86
N LYS A 183 25.85 -25.54 -5.26
CA LYS A 183 27.12 -25.62 -6.01
C LYS A 183 27.41 -27.02 -6.56
N ASN A 184 26.80 -28.07 -6.01
CA ASN A 184 26.99 -29.45 -6.48
C ASN A 184 25.97 -29.87 -7.56
N ARG A 185 24.98 -29.04 -7.89
CA ARG A 185 24.01 -29.31 -8.98
C ARG A 185 24.43 -28.71 -10.33
N THR A 186 25.41 -27.82 -10.37
CA THR A 186 25.89 -27.18 -11.62
C THR A 186 27.16 -27.81 -12.21
N SER A 187 27.58 -28.99 -11.75
CA SER A 187 28.80 -29.67 -12.23
C SER A 187 28.60 -31.13 -12.68
N LYS A 188 27.36 -31.57 -12.84
CA LYS A 188 27.01 -32.78 -13.60
C LYS A 188 25.76 -32.51 -14.42
N ASP A 189 25.97 -32.05 -15.64
CA ASP A 189 25.53 -32.69 -16.90
C ASP A 189 25.90 -31.80 -18.09
#